data_AF-A0A1Q7BQW9-F1
#
_entry.id   AF-A0A1Q7BQW9-F1
#
_cell.length_a   1.000
_cell.length_b   1.000
_cell.length_c   1.000
_cell.angle_alpha   90.00
_cell.angle_beta   90.00
_cell.angle_gamma   90.00
#
_symmetry.space_group_name_H-M   'P 1'
#
loop_
_entity.id
_entity.type
_entity.pdbx_description
1 polymer ?
#
loop_
_entity_poly.entity_id
_entity_poly.type
_entity_poly.pdbx_seq_one_letter_code
_entity_poly.pdbx_strand_id
1 'polypeptide(L)'
;MALIQADFLPGRGDQLLTFDSSTGLEWLNLTVTANRSYIDVLSGFGGFIGAFGFQYATPNQVGTLYKHAGVTKFGGPQAGLDLANHFGIEVLQDLMNGKSMAPISLPKSTSIDTAGMVKTGGAGIPSPLMPVEIMQTHLNKAEPEKSYTDVGALTQKAGIRSPRIGSYLVRK
;
A
#
# COMPACT_ATOMS: atom_id res chain seq x y z
N MET A 1 -15.88 11.93 2.73
CA MET A 1 -14.59 12.13 2.02
C MET A 1 -14.50 11.09 0.93
N ALA A 2 -13.88 11.40 -0.21
CA ALA A 2 -13.87 10.51 -1.38
C ALA A 2 -12.43 10.23 -1.82
N LEU A 3 -12.04 8.96 -1.73
CA LEU A 3 -10.96 8.40 -2.54
C LEU A 3 -11.57 8.01 -3.89
N ILE A 4 -10.91 8.37 -4.98
CA ILE A 4 -11.47 8.28 -6.33
C ILE A 4 -10.43 7.61 -7.23
N GLN A 5 -10.83 6.60 -8.02
CA GLN A 5 -9.95 6.08 -9.07
C GLN A 5 -9.78 7.11 -10.19
N ALA A 6 -8.55 7.25 -10.65
CA ALA A 6 -8.18 8.17 -11.72
C ALA A 6 -7.20 7.50 -12.68
N ASP A 7 -7.21 7.95 -13.93
CA ASP A 7 -6.22 7.52 -14.91
C ASP A 7 -4.86 8.13 -14.59
N PHE A 8 -3.79 7.38 -14.86
CA PHE A 8 -2.43 7.90 -14.70
C PHE A 8 -2.12 9.04 -15.68
N LEU A 9 -2.59 8.90 -16.91
CA LEU A 9 -2.65 9.99 -17.89
C LEU A 9 -4.11 10.19 -18.31
N PRO A 10 -4.62 11.42 -18.34
CA PRO A 10 -6.01 11.69 -18.68
C PRO A 10 -6.46 11.01 -19.98
N GLY A 11 -7.57 10.26 -19.90
CA GLY A 11 -8.21 9.64 -21.07
C GLY A 11 -7.63 8.29 -21.49
N ARG A 12 -6.73 7.69 -20.70
CA ARG A 12 -6.21 6.34 -20.96
C ARG A 12 -7.17 5.24 -20.53
N GLY A 13 -8.07 5.51 -19.58
CA GLY A 13 -8.95 4.50 -18.98
C GLY A 13 -8.21 3.43 -18.18
N ASP A 14 -6.96 3.70 -17.76
CA ASP A 14 -6.09 2.73 -17.10
C ASP A 14 -6.31 2.64 -15.58
N GLN A 15 -6.95 3.64 -14.99
CA GLN A 15 -7.29 3.71 -13.57
C GLN A 15 -6.13 3.35 -12.63
N LEU A 16 -4.91 3.74 -12.98
CA LEU A 16 -3.71 3.39 -12.22
C LEU A 16 -3.44 4.30 -11.01
N LEU A 17 -4.29 5.31 -10.78
CA LEU A 17 -4.20 6.21 -9.64
C LEU A 17 -5.42 6.09 -8.72
N THR A 18 -5.18 6.35 -7.44
CA THR A 18 -6.20 6.71 -6.47
C THR A 18 -5.97 8.16 -6.02
N PHE A 19 -6.91 9.05 -6.30
CA PHE A 19 -6.87 10.44 -5.85
C PHE A 19 -7.58 10.58 -4.49
N ASP A 20 -6.89 11.16 -3.51
CA ASP A 20 -7.47 11.54 -2.22
C ASP A 20 -7.84 13.02 -2.22
N SER A 21 -9.13 13.29 -2.43
CA SER A 21 -9.68 14.65 -2.45
C SER A 21 -9.49 15.44 -1.15
N SER A 22 -9.19 14.77 -0.03
CA SER A 22 -9.01 15.42 1.27
C SER A 22 -7.61 15.99 1.45
N THR A 23 -6.60 15.35 0.85
CA THR A 23 -5.19 15.75 0.96
C THR A 23 -4.63 16.35 -0.33
N GLY A 24 -5.35 16.17 -1.45
CA GLY A 24 -4.86 16.50 -2.79
C GLY A 24 -3.74 15.57 -3.27
N LEU A 25 -3.60 14.39 -2.66
CA LEU A 25 -2.55 13.43 -3.01
C LEU A 25 -3.05 12.43 -4.04
N GLU A 26 -2.21 12.16 -5.04
CA GLU A 26 -2.40 11.07 -5.99
C GLU A 26 -1.52 9.89 -5.61
N TRP A 27 -2.13 8.72 -5.49
CA TRP A 27 -1.51 7.48 -5.08
C TRP A 27 -1.39 6.54 -6.26
N LEU A 28 -0.19 6.01 -6.50
CA LEU A 28 0.00 4.98 -7.51
C LEU A 28 -0.54 3.64 -7.00
N ASN A 29 -1.33 2.96 -7.81
CA ASN A 29 -1.85 1.63 -7.47
C ASN A 29 -0.71 0.63 -7.22
N LEU A 30 -0.90 -0.22 -6.21
CA LEU A 30 0.17 -1.07 -5.69
C LEU A 30 0.65 -2.12 -6.70
N THR A 31 -0.24 -2.60 -7.57
CA THR A 31 0.07 -3.57 -8.62
C THR A 31 1.04 -3.04 -9.67
N VAL A 32 1.11 -1.72 -9.86
CA VAL A 32 2.03 -1.09 -10.82
C VAL A 32 3.50 -1.36 -10.48
N THR A 33 3.80 -1.45 -9.18
CA THR A 33 5.15 -1.71 -8.66
C THR A 33 5.29 -3.08 -8.02
N ALA A 34 4.27 -3.95 -8.16
CA ALA A 34 4.35 -5.32 -7.67
C ALA A 34 5.54 -6.05 -8.33
N ASN A 35 6.17 -6.96 -7.57
CA ASN A 35 7.35 -7.71 -8.00
C ASN A 35 8.58 -6.83 -8.32
N ARG A 36 8.64 -5.63 -7.75
CA ARG A 36 9.82 -4.75 -7.77
C ARG A 36 10.35 -4.58 -6.36
N SER A 37 11.66 -4.53 -6.23
CA SER A 37 12.28 -4.14 -4.96
C SER A 37 12.13 -2.63 -4.75
N TYR A 38 12.25 -2.18 -3.49
CA TYR A 38 12.29 -0.76 -3.18
C TYR A 38 13.40 -0.05 -3.98
N ILE A 39 14.55 -0.70 -4.12
CA ILE A 39 15.72 -0.16 -4.81
C ILE A 39 15.48 -0.05 -6.32
N ASP A 40 14.79 -1.01 -6.94
CA ASP A 40 14.44 -0.93 -8.38
C ASP A 40 13.59 0.31 -8.68
N VAL A 41 12.59 0.57 -7.82
CA VAL A 41 11.71 1.74 -7.93
C VAL A 41 12.48 3.02 -7.66
N LEU A 42 13.31 3.06 -6.62
CA LEU A 42 14.16 4.20 -6.31
C LEU A 42 15.15 4.52 -7.45
N SER A 43 15.63 3.49 -8.14
CA SER A 43 16.56 3.60 -9.28
C SER A 43 15.89 3.98 -10.59
N GLY A 44 14.57 4.24 -10.60
CA GLY A 44 13.86 4.79 -11.75
C GLY A 44 12.96 3.82 -12.51
N PHE A 45 12.61 2.65 -11.94
CA PHE A 45 11.61 1.78 -12.55
C PHE A 45 10.32 2.57 -12.89
N GLY A 46 9.86 2.42 -14.15
CA GLY A 46 8.67 3.11 -14.66
C GLY A 46 8.78 4.63 -14.76
N GLY A 47 9.93 5.22 -14.43
CA GLY A 47 10.11 6.67 -14.38
C GLY A 47 9.29 7.37 -13.28
N PHE A 48 8.63 6.64 -12.37
CA PHE A 48 7.66 7.21 -11.44
C PHE A 48 8.28 8.31 -10.56
N ILE A 49 9.45 8.04 -9.98
CA ILE A 49 10.11 9.01 -9.09
C ILE A 49 10.74 10.17 -9.89
N GLY A 50 11.48 9.86 -10.96
CA GLY A 50 12.23 10.87 -11.70
C GLY A 50 11.38 11.71 -12.66
N ALA A 51 10.56 11.06 -13.49
CA ALA A 51 9.82 11.72 -14.57
C ALA A 51 8.42 12.15 -14.17
N PHE A 52 7.77 11.41 -13.28
CA PHE A 52 6.35 11.64 -12.92
C PHE A 52 6.15 12.23 -11.51
N GLY A 53 7.24 12.56 -10.81
CA GLY A 53 7.22 13.31 -9.55
C GLY A 53 6.70 12.52 -8.34
N PHE A 54 6.60 11.19 -8.44
CA PHE A 54 6.24 10.38 -7.29
C PHE A 54 7.37 10.33 -6.26
N GLN A 55 6.98 10.12 -5.02
CA GLN A 55 7.88 9.85 -3.91
C GLN A 55 7.31 8.73 -3.07
N TYR A 56 8.17 8.02 -2.35
CA TYR A 56 7.70 7.09 -1.34
C TYR A 56 6.92 7.81 -0.24
N ALA A 57 5.73 7.29 0.07
CA ALA A 57 4.91 7.78 1.16
C ALA A 57 5.55 7.46 2.51
N THR A 58 5.29 8.31 3.50
CA THR A 58 5.53 8.03 4.92
C THR A 58 4.48 7.06 5.47
N PRO A 59 4.76 6.36 6.58
CA PRO A 59 3.73 5.64 7.34
C PRO A 59 2.54 6.53 7.72
N ASN A 60 2.78 7.79 8.08
CA ASN A 60 1.71 8.74 8.44
C ASN A 60 0.79 9.09 7.26
N GLN A 61 1.35 9.26 6.06
CA GLN A 61 0.54 9.50 4.85
C GLN A 61 -0.30 8.26 4.52
N VAL A 62 0.27 7.06 4.62
CA VAL A 62 -0.47 5.82 4.36
C VAL A 62 -1.54 5.57 5.43
N GLY A 63 -1.25 5.83 6.71
CA GLY A 63 -2.26 5.81 7.77
C GLY A 63 -3.40 6.79 7.53
N THR A 64 -3.10 7.97 6.97
CA THR A 64 -4.12 8.95 6.56
C THR A 64 -4.97 8.43 5.40
N LEU A 65 -4.34 7.84 4.37
CA LEU A 65 -5.05 7.18 3.26
C LEU A 65 -6.00 6.10 3.76
N TYR A 66 -5.53 5.22 4.65
CA TYR A 66 -6.34 4.15 5.23
C TYR A 66 -7.53 4.72 6.02
N LYS A 67 -7.31 5.79 6.80
CA LYS A 67 -8.38 6.49 7.52
C LYS A 67 -9.42 7.06 6.56
N HIS A 68 -8.99 7.63 5.44
CA HIS A 68 -9.90 8.16 4.41
C HIS A 68 -10.65 7.05 3.65
N ALA A 69 -10.11 5.83 3.60
CA ALA A 69 -10.83 4.64 3.14
C ALA A 69 -11.83 4.11 4.19
N GLY A 70 -11.79 4.57 5.44
CA GLY A 70 -12.68 4.15 6.52
C GLY A 70 -12.06 3.18 7.53
N VAL A 71 -10.75 2.92 7.47
CA VAL A 71 -10.05 2.13 8.50
C VAL A 71 -9.96 2.96 9.79
N THR A 72 -10.45 2.42 10.89
CA THR A 72 -10.57 3.14 12.17
C THR A 72 -9.57 2.70 13.23
N LYS A 73 -9.00 1.48 13.12
CA LYS A 73 -8.00 0.95 14.06
C LYS A 73 -6.72 0.50 13.36
N PHE A 74 -5.59 1.00 13.87
CA PHE A 74 -4.24 0.81 13.33
C PHE A 74 -3.31 0.19 14.37
N GLY A 75 -2.33 -0.60 13.93
CA GLY A 75 -1.15 -0.91 14.76
C GLY A 75 -1.05 -2.34 15.30
N GLY A 76 -1.50 -3.35 14.54
CA GLY A 76 -1.10 -4.74 14.76
C GLY A 76 -2.19 -5.69 15.27
N PRO A 77 -1.88 -7.00 15.33
CA PRO A 77 -2.86 -8.10 15.29
C PRO A 77 -3.79 -8.21 16.50
N GLN A 78 -3.53 -7.50 17.61
CA GLN A 78 -4.39 -7.53 18.80
C GLN A 78 -5.23 -6.25 19.01
N ALA A 79 -4.90 -5.15 18.32
CA ALA A 79 -5.61 -3.87 18.44
C ALA A 79 -6.53 -3.54 17.24
N GLY A 80 -6.36 -4.25 16.12
CA GLY A 80 -6.99 -3.92 14.84
C GLY A 80 -8.22 -4.75 14.43
N LEU A 81 -8.69 -5.70 15.25
CA LEU A 81 -9.87 -6.51 14.95
C LEU A 81 -11.14 -5.66 15.09
N ASP A 82 -11.73 -5.27 13.97
CA ASP A 82 -12.93 -4.44 13.92
C ASP A 82 -13.70 -4.68 12.63
N LEU A 83 -15.02 -4.79 12.74
CA LEU A 83 -15.89 -4.83 11.57
C LEU A 83 -15.78 -3.56 10.72
N ALA A 84 -15.56 -2.39 11.34
CA ALA A 84 -15.34 -1.14 10.63
C ALA A 84 -14.06 -1.18 9.77
N ASN A 85 -13.01 -1.88 10.25
CA ASN A 85 -11.79 -2.08 9.47
C ASN A 85 -12.06 -2.96 8.24
N HIS A 86 -12.98 -3.93 8.30
CA HIS A 86 -13.31 -4.76 7.14
C HIS A 86 -13.74 -3.93 5.93
N PHE A 87 -14.74 -3.05 6.12
CA PHE A 87 -15.26 -2.21 5.05
C PHE A 87 -14.18 -1.25 4.53
N GLY A 88 -13.43 -0.62 5.43
CA GLY A 88 -12.37 0.31 5.03
C GLY A 88 -11.22 -0.38 4.28
N ILE A 89 -10.83 -1.57 4.70
CA ILE A 89 -9.80 -2.38 4.03
C ILE A 89 -10.32 -2.82 2.65
N GLU A 90 -11.57 -3.26 2.54
CA GLU A 90 -12.14 -3.65 1.24
C GLU A 90 -12.10 -2.50 0.24
N VAL A 91 -12.58 -1.31 0.65
CA VAL A 91 -12.54 -0.08 -0.16
C VAL A 91 -11.10 0.25 -0.56
N LEU A 92 -10.17 0.23 0.39
CA LEU A 92 -8.76 0.52 0.11
C LEU A 92 -8.13 -0.47 -0.88
N GLN A 93 -8.40 -1.77 -0.71
CA GLN A 93 -7.85 -2.81 -1.58
C GLN A 93 -8.42 -2.74 -2.99
N ASP A 94 -9.68 -2.33 -3.17
CA ASP A 94 -10.25 -2.08 -4.49
C ASP A 94 -9.62 -0.86 -5.16
N LEU A 95 -9.55 0.27 -4.46
CA LEU A 95 -9.02 1.52 -5.01
C LEU A 95 -7.55 1.39 -5.40
N MET A 96 -6.72 0.84 -4.51
CA MET A 96 -5.28 0.67 -4.72
C MET A 96 -4.95 -0.55 -5.61
N ASN A 97 -5.97 -1.24 -6.13
CA ASN A 97 -5.87 -2.51 -6.85
C ASN A 97 -5.04 -3.58 -6.09
N GLY A 98 -5.10 -3.56 -4.76
CA GLY A 98 -4.30 -4.42 -3.89
C GLY A 98 -4.76 -5.88 -3.89
N LYS A 99 -6.05 -6.16 -4.13
CA LYS A 99 -6.63 -7.53 -4.12
C LYS A 99 -5.90 -8.48 -5.08
N SER A 100 -5.37 -7.96 -6.19
CA SER A 100 -4.66 -8.73 -7.22
C SER A 100 -3.25 -9.16 -6.80
N MET A 101 -2.72 -8.72 -5.66
CA MET A 101 -1.38 -9.10 -5.20
C MET A 101 -1.30 -10.49 -4.53
N ALA A 102 -2.44 -11.14 -4.22
CA ALA A 102 -2.59 -12.49 -3.64
C ALA A 102 -1.83 -12.72 -2.30
N PRO A 103 -2.39 -13.51 -1.36
CA PRO A 103 -2.09 -13.32 0.04
C PRO A 103 -0.66 -13.71 0.41
N ILE A 104 -0.07 -12.99 1.37
CA ILE A 104 1.11 -13.46 2.12
C ILE A 104 0.73 -14.76 2.89
N SER A 105 -0.57 -14.96 3.12
CA SER A 105 -1.15 -16.17 3.70
C SER A 105 -1.13 -17.41 2.79
N LEU A 106 -1.18 -18.58 3.45
CA LEU A 106 -1.17 -19.91 2.84
C LEU A 106 -2.40 -20.17 1.93
N PRO A 107 -2.32 -21.11 0.96
CA PRO A 107 -3.36 -21.39 -0.07
C PRO A 107 -4.74 -21.87 0.44
N LYS A 108 -5.02 -21.82 1.75
CA LYS A 108 -6.34 -22.07 2.36
C LYS A 108 -6.82 -20.90 3.24
N SER A 109 -6.15 -19.75 3.17
CA SER A 109 -6.55 -18.56 3.91
C SER A 109 -7.80 -17.96 3.32
N THR A 110 -8.76 -17.61 4.18
CA THR A 110 -9.90 -16.75 3.84
C THR A 110 -9.53 -15.27 3.85
N SER A 111 -8.24 -14.95 4.11
CA SER A 111 -7.71 -13.58 4.10
C SER A 111 -7.20 -13.19 2.72
N ILE A 112 -7.61 -12.00 2.26
CA ILE A 112 -7.00 -11.29 1.13
C ILE A 112 -6.02 -10.28 1.72
N ASP A 113 -4.73 -10.51 1.51
CA ASP A 113 -3.68 -9.64 2.04
C ASP A 113 -3.20 -8.67 0.97
N THR A 114 -2.92 -7.44 1.39
CA THR A 114 -2.28 -6.41 0.55
C THR A 114 -1.16 -5.79 1.35
N ALA A 115 0.03 -5.66 0.75
CA ALA A 115 1.21 -5.12 1.38
C ALA A 115 1.90 -4.10 0.47
N GLY A 116 2.33 -2.97 1.06
CA GLY A 116 3.08 -1.94 0.35
C GLY A 116 4.25 -1.40 1.17
N MET A 117 5.37 -1.20 0.51
CA MET A 117 6.58 -0.59 1.07
C MET A 117 6.40 0.92 1.23
N VAL A 118 6.83 1.46 2.37
CA VAL A 118 6.84 2.90 2.68
C VAL A 118 8.27 3.36 2.98
N LYS A 119 8.56 4.67 2.94
CA LYS A 119 9.86 5.15 3.40
C LYS A 119 9.93 5.02 4.93
N THR A 120 11.02 4.46 5.43
CA THR A 120 11.29 4.32 6.86
C THR A 120 11.30 5.71 7.52
N GLY A 121 10.76 5.83 8.74
CA GLY A 121 10.61 7.11 9.47
C GLY A 121 11.88 7.89 9.86
N GLY A 122 13.05 7.58 9.28
CA GLY A 122 14.32 8.28 9.52
C GLY A 122 14.88 8.95 8.25
N ALA A 123 15.78 9.91 8.41
CA ALA A 123 16.39 10.68 7.31
C ALA A 123 17.29 9.85 6.34
N GLY A 124 17.37 8.53 6.53
CA GLY A 124 18.18 7.65 5.69
C GLY A 124 17.45 7.30 4.40
N ILE A 125 18.11 7.52 3.26
CA ILE A 125 17.70 6.91 1.99
C ILE A 125 17.80 5.39 2.18
N PRO A 126 16.71 4.62 1.97
CA PRO A 126 16.78 3.18 2.14
C PRO A 126 17.85 2.59 1.22
N SER A 127 18.75 1.81 1.83
CA SER A 127 19.85 1.12 1.15
C SER A 127 19.61 -0.39 1.24
N PRO A 128 20.35 -1.24 0.49
CA PRO A 128 20.29 -2.69 0.68
C PRO A 128 20.56 -3.15 2.12
N LEU A 129 21.11 -2.28 2.97
CA LEU A 129 21.46 -2.54 4.36
C LEU A 129 20.47 -1.93 5.36
N MET A 130 19.53 -1.08 4.93
CA MET A 130 18.50 -0.50 5.80
C MET A 130 17.16 -1.21 5.61
N PRO A 131 16.43 -1.51 6.69
CA PRO A 131 15.09 -2.09 6.60
C PRO A 131 14.10 -1.05 6.06
N VAL A 132 13.19 -1.54 5.21
CA VAL A 132 12.03 -0.82 4.71
C VAL A 132 10.81 -1.25 5.52
N GLU A 133 9.97 -0.28 5.88
CA GLU A 133 8.70 -0.55 6.55
C GLU A 133 7.64 -0.99 5.54
N ILE A 134 6.77 -1.88 5.97
CA ILE A 134 5.63 -2.36 5.19
C ILE A 134 4.37 -2.00 5.95
N MET A 135 3.42 -1.43 5.23
CA MET A 135 2.04 -1.34 5.70
C MET A 135 1.21 -2.41 5.01
N GLN A 136 0.46 -3.16 5.82
CA GLN A 136 -0.28 -4.33 5.39
C GLN A 136 -1.74 -4.24 5.82
N THR A 137 -2.59 -4.87 5.02
CA THR A 137 -4.00 -5.09 5.35
C THR A 137 -4.34 -6.56 5.17
N HIS A 138 -5.17 -7.05 6.08
CA HIS A 138 -5.66 -8.42 6.10
C HIS A 138 -7.18 -8.37 6.07
N LEU A 139 -7.79 -8.76 4.94
CA LEU A 139 -9.23 -8.76 4.76
C LEU A 139 -9.77 -10.19 4.90
N ASN A 140 -10.31 -10.54 6.07
CA ASN A 140 -10.87 -11.87 6.28
C ASN A 140 -12.29 -11.93 5.71
N LYS A 141 -12.50 -12.73 4.66
CA LYS A 141 -13.79 -12.90 3.99
C LYS A 141 -14.77 -13.82 4.72
N ALA A 142 -14.30 -14.67 5.63
CA ALA A 142 -15.15 -15.57 6.40
C ALA A 142 -15.56 -14.97 7.75
N GLU A 143 -14.68 -14.18 8.36
CA GLU A 143 -14.87 -13.58 9.69
C GLU A 143 -14.52 -12.09 9.62
N PRO A 144 -15.45 -11.23 9.16
CA PRO A 144 -15.17 -9.81 8.88
C PRO A 144 -14.57 -9.03 10.03
N GLU A 145 -14.97 -9.32 11.27
CA GLU A 145 -14.45 -8.73 12.49
C GLU A 145 -12.96 -9.05 12.73
N LYS A 146 -12.42 -10.05 12.03
CA LYS A 146 -11.00 -10.41 12.06
C LYS A 146 -10.18 -9.70 10.99
N SER A 147 -10.75 -8.76 10.24
CA SER A 147 -9.96 -7.91 9.35
C SER A 147 -9.15 -6.89 10.17
N TYR A 148 -7.87 -6.73 9.83
CA TYR A 148 -6.97 -5.82 10.56
C TYR A 148 -5.89 -5.23 9.65
N THR A 149 -5.22 -4.20 10.17
CA THR A 149 -4.04 -3.60 9.54
C THR A 149 -2.81 -3.88 10.39
N ASP A 150 -1.67 -4.01 9.73
CA ASP A 150 -0.40 -4.32 10.38
C ASP A 150 0.72 -3.44 9.81
N VAL A 151 1.69 -3.14 10.67
CA VAL A 151 2.93 -2.46 10.29
C VAL A 151 4.06 -3.40 10.63
N GLY A 152 4.77 -3.85 9.61
CA GLY A 152 5.89 -4.75 9.74
C GLY A 152 7.17 -4.14 9.19
N ALA A 153 8.29 -4.78 9.50
CA ALA A 153 9.51 -4.60 8.72
C ALA A 153 9.57 -5.65 7.62
N LEU A 154 10.11 -5.31 6.45
CA LEU A 154 10.62 -6.34 5.55
C LEU A 154 11.72 -7.09 6.29
N THR A 155 11.50 -8.38 6.56
CA THR A 155 12.54 -9.29 7.08
C THR A 155 13.66 -9.52 6.05
N GLN A 156 13.41 -9.16 4.79
CA GLN A 156 14.38 -9.18 3.70
C GLN A 156 14.95 -7.78 3.43
N LYS A 157 16.19 -7.74 2.93
CA LYS A 157 16.85 -6.49 2.53
C LYS A 157 16.01 -5.74 1.48
N ALA A 158 15.99 -4.40 1.54
CA ALA A 158 15.23 -3.52 0.64
C ALA A 158 15.46 -3.75 -0.87
N GLY A 159 16.58 -4.39 -1.24
CA GLY A 159 16.95 -4.73 -2.62
C GLY A 159 16.50 -6.11 -3.12
N ILE A 160 15.81 -6.90 -2.30
CA ILE A 160 15.30 -8.20 -2.73
C ILE A 160 13.88 -8.03 -3.27
N ARG A 161 13.61 -8.61 -4.45
CA ARG A 161 12.26 -8.62 -5.02
C ARG A 161 11.33 -9.40 -4.10
N SER A 162 10.20 -8.81 -3.75
CA SER A 162 9.07 -9.55 -3.20
C SER A 162 7.95 -9.55 -4.22
N PRO A 163 7.62 -10.70 -4.85
CA PRO A 163 6.62 -10.76 -5.91
C PRO A 163 5.22 -10.33 -5.47
N ARG A 164 5.00 -10.20 -4.16
CA ARG A 164 3.69 -9.96 -3.52
C ARG A 164 3.56 -8.61 -2.82
N ILE A 165 4.56 -7.73 -2.92
CA ILE A 165 4.59 -6.45 -2.19
C ILE A 165 4.83 -5.31 -3.19
N GLY A 166 3.93 -4.33 -3.20
CA GLY A 166 4.05 -3.10 -4.00
C GLY A 166 4.78 -1.98 -3.25
N SER A 167 4.79 -0.78 -3.82
CA SER A 167 5.31 0.45 -3.20
C SER A 167 4.20 1.48 -3.04
N TYR A 168 4.04 2.04 -1.84
CA TYR A 168 3.20 3.22 -1.64
C TYR A 168 3.93 4.45 -2.17
N LEU A 169 3.63 4.79 -3.42
CA LEU A 169 4.12 6.00 -4.08
C LEU A 169 3.01 7.05 -4.12
N VAL A 170 3.39 8.29 -3.84
CA VAL A 170 2.48 9.42 -3.76
C VAL A 170 3.06 10.64 -4.47
N ARG A 171 2.21 11.48 -5.08
CA ARG A 171 2.56 12.83 -5.54
C ARG A 171 1.46 13.84 -5.21
N LYS A 172 1.76 15.11 -5.41
CA LYS A 172 0.81 16.23 -5.36
C LYS A 172 0.51 16.71 -6.78
#